data_AF-A0A7S4BMZ2-F1
#
_entry.id   AF-A0A7S4BMZ2-F1
#
_cell.length_a   1.000
_cell.length_b   1.000
_cell.length_c   1.000
_cell.angle_alpha   90.00
_cell.angle_beta   90.00
_cell.angle_gamma   90.00
#
_symmetry.space_group_name_H-M   'P 1'
#
loop_
_entity.id
_entity.type
_entity.pdbx_description
1 polymer ?
#
loop_
_entity_poly.entity_id
_entity_poly.type
_entity_poly.pdbx_seq_one_letter_code
_entity_poly.pdbx_strand_id
1 'polypeptide(L)'
;YSKVLTHMLGRHRDEHAIFAAEIEEMRALVASVCDDITAGHAMAAEAQREAAQTHAALLSSRSAHEQNKRLYASQLRRREAMARQQRSAVGDSPRALHDKQDREGTLKRVLVVDRMKSLVLMKSKDDGVEQTSRYEAAFVKMANAAGFSDPTDVIARFISRNDAHARLITERHTTQQRLESLRAQHKSLFEKLRELQHLMIHPAQTDSELKAIEPKIVRADAAVERVTAREAAARRLMASAATGALRVGDVVAFADRPAEPLKLIRRDGAVVEPAQ
;
A
#
# COMPACT_ATOMS: atom_id res chain seq x y z
N TYR A 1 65.58 38.22 -44.06
CA TYR A 1 64.34 38.81 -43.53
C TYR A 1 63.06 38.14 -44.04
N SER A 2 62.82 38.01 -45.35
CA SER A 2 61.58 37.40 -45.90
C SER A 2 61.27 35.98 -45.37
N LYS A 3 62.23 35.04 -45.39
CA LYS A 3 62.01 33.67 -44.89
C LYS A 3 61.63 33.58 -43.41
N VAL A 4 62.17 34.46 -42.57
CA VAL A 4 61.89 34.49 -41.12
C VAL A 4 60.47 34.98 -40.87
N LEU A 5 60.04 36.02 -41.59
CA LEU A 5 58.67 36.55 -41.51
C LEU A 5 57.63 35.51 -41.98
N THR A 6 57.90 34.80 -43.07
CA THR A 6 57.00 33.72 -43.55
C THR A 6 56.86 32.61 -42.53
N HIS A 7 57.94 32.22 -41.86
CA HIS A 7 57.91 31.19 -40.82
C HIS A 7 57.14 31.65 -39.57
N MET A 8 57.33 32.89 -39.12
CA MET A 8 56.57 33.44 -37.98
C MET A 8 55.07 33.57 -38.30
N LEU A 9 54.72 34.00 -39.51
CA LEU A 9 53.32 34.08 -39.95
C LEU A 9 52.67 32.70 -40.06
N GLY A 10 53.40 31.69 -40.54
CA GLY A 10 52.94 30.30 -40.56
C GLY A 10 52.65 29.79 -39.16
N ARG A 11 53.58 29.98 -38.23
CA ARG A 11 53.42 29.57 -36.83
C ARG A 11 52.23 30.25 -36.15
N HIS A 12 52.06 31.56 -36.33
CA HIS A 12 50.88 32.26 -35.80
C HIS A 12 49.58 31.74 -36.39
N ARG A 13 49.55 31.41 -37.68
CA ARG A 13 48.35 30.85 -38.33
C ARG A 13 48.00 29.48 -37.76
N ASP A 14 49.00 28.64 -37.49
CA ASP A 14 48.81 27.33 -36.87
C ASP A 14 48.34 27.47 -35.42
N GLU A 15 48.94 28.37 -34.65
CA GLU A 15 48.50 28.70 -33.28
C GLU A 15 47.04 29.19 -33.26
N HIS A 16 46.66 30.09 -34.19
CA HIS A 16 45.27 30.53 -34.32
C HIS A 16 44.31 29.41 -34.72
N ALA A 17 44.73 28.48 -35.56
CA ALA A 17 43.91 27.33 -35.95
C ALA A 17 43.67 26.37 -34.76
N ILE A 18 44.70 26.16 -33.93
CA ILE A 18 44.59 25.38 -32.69
C ILE A 18 43.62 26.05 -31.72
N PHE A 19 43.77 27.35 -31.46
CA PHE A 19 42.84 28.09 -30.60
C PHE A 19 41.40 28.07 -31.12
N ALA A 20 41.19 28.17 -32.43
CA ALA A 20 39.86 28.09 -33.01
C ALA A 20 39.22 26.71 -32.79
N ALA A 21 39.99 25.63 -32.90
CA ALA A 21 39.52 24.28 -32.63
C ALA A 21 39.17 24.08 -31.14
N GLU A 22 40.02 24.57 -30.23
CA GLU A 22 39.76 24.51 -28.78
C GLU A 22 38.50 25.30 -28.39
N ILE A 23 38.26 26.46 -29.02
CA ILE A 23 37.04 27.25 -28.78
C ILE A 23 35.79 26.50 -29.24
N GLU A 24 35.83 25.82 -30.39
CA GLU A 24 34.70 25.00 -30.86
C GLU A 24 34.45 23.78 -29.95
N GLU A 25 35.51 23.14 -29.46
CA GLU A 25 35.39 22.05 -28.49
C GLU A 25 34.77 22.53 -27.16
N MET A 26 35.22 23.68 -26.65
CA MET A 26 34.63 24.31 -25.46
C MET A 26 33.16 24.67 -25.67
N ARG A 27 32.79 25.18 -26.86
CA ARG A 27 31.39 25.47 -27.20
C ARG A 27 30.53 24.21 -27.21
N ALA A 28 31.01 23.12 -27.79
CA ALA A 28 30.31 21.84 -27.81
C ALA A 28 30.12 21.29 -26.39
N LEU A 29 31.15 21.39 -25.53
CA LEU A 29 31.05 20.99 -24.13
C LEU A 29 30.01 21.82 -23.37
N VAL A 30 30.02 23.14 -23.53
CA VAL A 30 29.05 24.03 -22.88
C VAL A 30 27.62 23.71 -23.34
N ALA A 31 27.41 23.47 -24.64
CA ALA A 31 26.10 23.08 -25.16
C ALA A 31 25.61 21.78 -24.52
N SER A 32 26.46 20.75 -24.44
CA SER A 32 26.14 19.48 -23.78
C SER A 32 25.77 19.67 -22.30
N VAL A 33 26.53 20.48 -21.57
CA VAL A 33 26.24 20.76 -20.15
C VAL A 33 24.92 21.51 -19.99
N CYS A 34 24.61 22.45 -20.89
CA CYS A 34 23.31 23.14 -20.88
C CYS A 34 22.14 22.17 -21.16
N ASP A 35 22.32 21.23 -22.09
CA ASP A 35 21.30 20.20 -22.39
C ASP A 35 21.08 19.27 -21.19
N ASP A 36 22.14 18.84 -20.52
CA ASP A 36 22.04 18.00 -19.32
C ASP A 36 21.34 18.74 -18.16
N ILE A 37 21.66 20.02 -17.96
CA ILE A 37 21.01 20.85 -16.94
C ILE A 37 19.52 21.03 -17.25
N THR A 38 19.17 21.32 -18.50
CA THR A 38 17.77 21.51 -18.90
C THR A 38 16.96 20.22 -18.78
N ALA A 39 17.54 19.07 -19.17
CA ALA A 39 16.93 17.75 -18.96
C ALA A 39 16.73 17.45 -17.47
N GLY A 40 17.73 17.75 -16.63
CA GLY A 40 17.64 17.60 -15.18
C GLY A 40 16.51 18.42 -14.56
N HIS A 41 16.34 19.68 -15.00
CA HIS A 41 15.24 20.53 -14.56
C HIS A 41 13.87 20.04 -15.03
N ALA A 42 13.76 19.52 -16.26
CA ALA A 42 12.53 18.96 -16.79
C ALA A 42 12.06 17.75 -15.96
N MET A 43 12.97 16.82 -15.64
CA MET A 43 12.66 15.67 -14.78
C MET A 43 12.25 16.10 -13.37
N ALA A 44 12.94 17.08 -12.79
CA ALA A 44 12.60 17.60 -11.46
C ALA A 44 11.20 18.24 -11.43
N ALA A 45 10.84 18.98 -12.49
CA ALA A 45 9.52 19.59 -12.63
C ALA A 45 8.41 18.54 -12.78
N GLU A 46 8.67 17.46 -13.52
CA GLU A 46 7.74 16.35 -13.67
C GLU A 46 7.52 15.60 -12.35
N ALA A 47 8.59 15.27 -11.63
CA ALA A 47 8.50 14.65 -10.31
C ALA A 47 7.71 15.52 -9.31
N GLN A 48 7.88 16.85 -9.35
CA GLN A 48 7.08 17.76 -8.53
C GLN A 48 5.60 17.76 -8.91
N ARG A 49 5.26 17.67 -10.21
CA ARG A 49 3.87 17.57 -10.67
C ARG A 49 3.23 16.26 -10.21
N GLU A 50 3.92 15.14 -10.32
CA GLU A 50 3.42 13.85 -9.82
C GLU A 50 3.22 13.86 -8.30
N ALA A 51 4.15 14.43 -7.55
CA ALA A 51 4.01 14.60 -6.09
C ALA A 51 2.80 15.48 -5.74
N ALA A 52 2.57 16.56 -6.48
CA ALA A 52 1.41 17.43 -6.29
C ALA A 52 0.08 16.70 -6.61
N GLN A 53 0.04 15.93 -7.70
CA GLN A 53 -1.14 15.14 -8.08
C GLN A 53 -1.47 14.05 -7.06
N THR A 54 -0.47 13.31 -6.59
CA THR A 54 -0.66 12.28 -5.57
C THR A 54 -1.12 12.88 -4.24
N HIS A 55 -0.58 14.02 -3.83
CA HIS A 55 -1.03 14.73 -2.64
C HIS A 55 -2.48 15.23 -2.78
N ALA A 56 -2.85 15.79 -3.94
CA ALA A 56 -4.22 16.21 -4.21
C ALA A 56 -5.21 15.02 -4.17
N ALA A 57 -4.84 13.87 -4.74
CA ALA A 57 -5.65 12.66 -4.69
C ALA A 57 -5.84 12.15 -3.24
N LEU A 58 -4.80 12.20 -2.41
CA LEU A 58 -4.88 11.84 -0.99
C LEU A 58 -5.84 12.77 -0.21
N LEU A 59 -5.77 14.08 -0.46
CA LEU A 59 -6.69 15.03 0.18
C LEU A 59 -8.15 14.79 -0.23
N SER A 60 -8.39 14.51 -1.51
CA SER A 60 -9.73 14.16 -2.01
C SER A 60 -10.24 12.85 -1.40
N SER A 61 -9.39 11.82 -1.30
CA SER A 61 -9.75 10.57 -0.62
C SER A 61 -10.06 10.78 0.87
N ARG A 62 -9.31 11.66 1.56
CA ARG A 62 -9.52 11.94 2.98
C ARG A 62 -10.83 12.70 3.20
N SER A 63 -11.14 13.70 2.37
CA SER A 63 -12.39 14.45 2.46
C SER A 63 -13.61 13.56 2.18
N ALA A 64 -13.52 12.68 1.18
CA ALA A 64 -14.56 11.67 0.89
C ALA A 64 -14.75 10.69 2.06
N HIS A 65 -13.65 10.23 2.68
CA HIS A 65 -13.73 9.37 3.86
C HIS A 65 -14.40 10.07 5.06
N GLU A 66 -14.08 11.34 5.31
CA GLU A 66 -14.73 12.11 6.36
C GLU A 66 -16.22 12.35 6.09
N GLN A 67 -16.60 12.66 4.86
CA GLN A 67 -18.01 12.79 4.46
C GLN A 67 -18.77 11.48 4.67
N ASN A 68 -18.20 10.35 4.24
CA ASN A 68 -18.79 9.03 4.47
C ASN A 68 -18.94 8.71 5.97
N LYS A 69 -17.94 9.06 6.79
CA LYS A 69 -18.02 8.88 8.25
C LYS A 69 -19.16 9.71 8.86
N ARG A 70 -19.38 10.95 8.38
CA ARG A 70 -20.49 11.81 8.83
C ARG A 70 -21.84 11.25 8.42
N LEU A 71 -21.98 10.79 7.18
CA LEU A 71 -23.20 10.14 6.68
C LEU A 71 -23.52 8.87 7.48
N TYR A 72 -22.50 8.09 7.81
CA TYR A 72 -22.67 6.89 8.63
C TYR A 72 -23.15 7.22 10.05
N ALA A 73 -22.53 8.22 10.68
CA ALA A 73 -22.92 8.66 12.01
C ALA A 73 -24.37 9.19 12.05
N SER A 74 -24.82 9.90 11.02
CA SER A 74 -26.19 10.41 10.95
C SER A 74 -27.22 9.29 10.75
N GLN A 75 -26.92 8.29 9.92
CA GLN A 75 -27.77 7.11 9.75
C GLN A 75 -27.87 6.27 11.02
N LEU A 76 -26.76 6.11 11.76
CA LEU A 76 -26.76 5.38 13.04
C LEU A 76 -27.66 6.08 14.07
N ARG A 77 -27.55 7.40 14.21
CA ARG A 77 -28.44 8.18 15.09
C ARG A 77 -29.91 8.03 14.73
N ARG A 78 -30.25 8.03 13.43
CA ARG A 78 -31.63 7.80 12.98
C ARG A 78 -32.15 6.41 13.34
N ARG A 79 -31.32 5.37 13.19
CA ARG A 79 -31.68 4.00 13.58
C ARG A 79 -31.86 3.86 15.09
N GLU A 80 -30.97 4.44 15.88
CA GLU A 80 -31.09 4.45 17.35
C GLU A 80 -32.36 5.18 17.82
N ALA A 81 -32.71 6.30 17.18
CA ALA A 81 -33.96 7.02 17.46
C ALA A 81 -35.20 6.16 17.17
N MET A 82 -35.23 5.47 16.02
CA MET A 82 -36.31 4.53 15.69
C MET A 82 -36.38 3.35 16.66
N ALA A 83 -35.23 2.77 17.05
CA ALA A 83 -35.19 1.68 18.01
C ALA A 83 -35.70 2.10 19.41
N ARG A 84 -35.41 3.34 19.83
CA ARG A 84 -35.97 3.91 21.07
C ARG A 84 -37.48 4.07 21.00
N GLN A 85 -38.02 4.55 19.87
CA GLN A 85 -39.47 4.64 19.66
C GLN A 85 -40.16 3.26 19.70
N GLN A 86 -39.55 2.25 19.09
CA GLN A 86 -40.08 0.88 19.14
C GLN A 86 -40.06 0.30 20.56
N ARG A 87 -38.99 0.55 21.34
CA ARG A 87 -38.92 0.13 22.75
C ARG A 87 -39.94 0.83 23.64
N SER A 88 -40.27 2.11 23.39
CA SER A 88 -41.35 2.78 24.11
C SER A 88 -42.74 2.29 23.73
N ALA A 89 -42.91 1.72 22.52
CA ALA A 89 -44.19 1.16 22.06
C ALA A 89 -44.44 -0.27 22.58
N VAL A 90 -43.39 -1.03 22.89
CA VAL A 90 -43.47 -2.38 23.44
C VAL A 90 -43.26 -2.28 24.96
N GLY A 91 -44.33 -1.99 25.70
CA GLY A 91 -44.31 -1.75 27.14
C GLY A 91 -43.61 -2.83 27.97
N ASP A 92 -43.00 -2.40 29.08
CA ASP A 92 -42.25 -3.21 30.04
C ASP A 92 -43.10 -4.35 30.65
N SER A 93 -42.95 -5.57 30.10
CA SER A 93 -43.44 -6.79 30.75
C SER A 93 -42.31 -7.48 31.54
N PRO A 94 -42.44 -7.69 32.87
CA PRO A 94 -41.35 -8.17 33.73
C PRO A 94 -40.97 -9.65 33.56
N ARG A 95 -41.73 -10.44 32.79
CA ARG A 95 -41.46 -11.89 32.61
C ARG A 95 -40.38 -12.21 31.57
N ALA A 96 -39.88 -11.23 30.83
CA ALA A 96 -38.95 -11.43 29.72
C ALA A 96 -37.47 -11.16 30.05
N LEU A 97 -37.04 -11.28 31.32
CA LEU A 97 -35.67 -10.93 31.72
C LEU A 97 -34.64 -12.07 31.63
N HIS A 98 -35.06 -13.34 31.65
CA HIS A 98 -34.14 -14.47 31.43
C HIS A 98 -33.98 -14.87 29.96
N ASP A 99 -34.98 -14.67 29.11
CA ASP A 99 -34.86 -14.83 27.65
C ASP A 99 -34.05 -13.69 26.99
N LYS A 100 -33.75 -12.61 27.71
CA LYS A 100 -33.14 -11.39 27.16
C LYS A 100 -31.68 -11.56 26.79
N GLN A 101 -30.90 -12.40 27.48
CA GLN A 101 -29.48 -12.56 27.15
C GLN A 101 -29.28 -13.41 25.90
N ASP A 102 -30.04 -14.50 25.76
CA ASP A 102 -30.01 -15.32 24.56
C ASP A 102 -30.68 -14.61 23.39
N ARG A 103 -31.81 -13.94 23.61
CA ARG A 103 -32.41 -13.09 22.57
C ARG A 103 -31.55 -11.88 22.24
N GLU A 104 -30.82 -11.26 23.17
CA GLU A 104 -29.87 -10.18 22.83
C GLU A 104 -28.67 -10.71 22.05
N GLY A 105 -28.16 -11.90 22.38
CA GLY A 105 -27.11 -12.55 21.62
C GLY A 105 -27.56 -12.86 20.19
N THR A 106 -28.78 -13.35 20.03
CA THR A 106 -29.39 -13.63 18.73
C THR A 106 -29.76 -12.33 18.00
N LEU A 107 -30.28 -11.30 18.68
CA LEU A 107 -30.56 -9.98 18.11
C LEU A 107 -29.29 -9.25 17.72
N LYS A 108 -28.20 -9.35 18.47
CA LYS A 108 -26.89 -8.78 18.10
C LYS A 108 -26.34 -9.49 16.89
N ARG A 109 -26.44 -10.82 16.82
CA ARG A 109 -26.06 -11.60 15.63
C ARG A 109 -26.92 -11.22 14.42
N VAL A 110 -28.24 -11.19 14.57
CA VAL A 110 -29.19 -10.77 13.52
C VAL A 110 -28.94 -9.33 13.10
N LEU A 111 -28.65 -8.40 14.01
CA LEU A 111 -28.35 -7.00 13.69
C LEU A 111 -27.00 -6.84 13.00
N VAL A 112 -26.00 -7.65 13.34
CA VAL A 112 -24.71 -7.68 12.63
C VAL A 112 -24.91 -8.25 11.22
N VAL A 113 -25.70 -9.32 11.09
CA VAL A 113 -26.08 -9.93 9.80
C VAL A 113 -26.91 -8.96 8.96
N ASP A 114 -27.88 -8.24 9.53
CA ASP A 114 -28.67 -7.22 8.85
C ASP A 114 -27.84 -5.99 8.49
N ARG A 115 -26.87 -5.61 9.34
CA ARG A 115 -25.91 -4.54 9.05
C ARG A 115 -24.96 -4.95 7.92
N MET A 116 -24.63 -6.24 7.81
CA MET A 116 -23.86 -6.82 6.71
C MET A 116 -24.68 -6.93 5.42
N LYS A 117 -25.92 -7.44 5.47
CA LYS A 117 -26.87 -7.39 4.35
C LYS A 117 -27.05 -5.96 3.88
N SER A 118 -27.23 -5.01 4.80
CA SER A 118 -27.35 -3.57 4.50
C SER A 118 -26.07 -2.96 3.91
N LEU A 119 -24.87 -3.39 4.31
CA LEU A 119 -23.60 -2.88 3.77
C LEU A 119 -23.29 -3.46 2.39
N VAL A 120 -23.67 -4.73 2.15
CA VAL A 120 -23.62 -5.37 0.84
C VAL A 120 -24.67 -4.71 -0.08
N LEU A 121 -25.91 -4.54 0.40
CA LEU A 121 -27.01 -3.89 -0.32
C LEU A 121 -26.76 -2.39 -0.60
N MET A 122 -26.06 -1.67 0.27
CA MET A 122 -25.68 -0.27 0.00
C MET A 122 -24.54 -0.13 -1.00
N LYS A 123 -23.69 -1.16 -1.16
CA LYS A 123 -22.70 -1.23 -2.24
C LYS A 123 -23.28 -1.74 -3.56
N SER A 124 -24.42 -2.44 -3.53
CA SER A 124 -25.13 -2.98 -4.69
C SER A 124 -26.40 -2.22 -5.02
N LYS A 125 -26.52 -0.94 -4.61
CA LYS A 125 -27.74 -0.15 -4.87
C LYS A 125 -28.06 0.07 -6.35
N ASP A 126 -27.15 -0.28 -7.25
CA ASP A 126 -27.41 -0.30 -8.68
C ASP A 126 -27.59 -1.71 -9.27
N ASP A 127 -27.30 -2.80 -8.55
CA ASP A 127 -27.43 -4.18 -9.06
C ASP A 127 -28.09 -5.14 -8.04
N GLY A 128 -29.43 -5.20 -8.08
CA GLY A 128 -30.28 -6.39 -7.95
C GLY A 128 -30.10 -7.39 -6.79
N VAL A 129 -31.23 -7.71 -6.13
CA VAL A 129 -31.45 -8.81 -5.16
C VAL A 129 -30.90 -10.19 -5.62
N GLU A 130 -30.69 -10.40 -6.92
CA GLU A 130 -30.05 -11.59 -7.49
C GLU A 130 -28.57 -11.74 -7.09
N GLN A 131 -27.80 -10.64 -6.95
CA GLN A 131 -26.40 -10.72 -6.55
C GLN A 131 -26.26 -11.23 -5.12
N THR A 132 -27.13 -10.79 -4.20
CA THR A 132 -27.11 -11.25 -2.81
C THR A 132 -27.37 -12.75 -2.68
N SER A 133 -28.28 -13.30 -3.49
CA SER A 133 -28.54 -14.75 -3.56
C SER A 133 -27.31 -15.53 -4.06
N ARG A 134 -26.60 -15.00 -5.07
CA ARG A 134 -25.37 -15.63 -5.60
C ARG A 134 -24.24 -15.63 -4.58
N TYR A 135 -24.07 -14.56 -3.83
CA TYR A 135 -23.06 -14.50 -2.76
C TYR A 135 -23.38 -15.48 -1.63
N GLU A 136 -24.63 -15.57 -1.20
CA GLU A 136 -25.06 -16.49 -0.15
C GLU A 136 -24.83 -17.96 -0.57
N ALA A 137 -25.16 -18.31 -1.82
CA ALA A 137 -24.85 -19.61 -2.40
C ALA A 137 -23.34 -19.90 -2.47
N ALA A 138 -22.52 -18.90 -2.82
CA ALA A 138 -21.07 -19.03 -2.86
C ALA A 138 -20.47 -19.25 -1.45
N PHE A 139 -20.98 -18.57 -0.41
CA PHE A 139 -20.52 -18.77 0.96
C PHE A 139 -20.94 -20.13 1.53
N VAL A 140 -22.12 -20.63 1.19
CA VAL A 140 -22.56 -22.00 1.55
C VAL A 140 -21.64 -23.05 0.89
N LYS A 141 -21.29 -22.87 -0.38
CA LYS A 141 -20.33 -23.74 -1.08
C LYS A 141 -18.95 -23.70 -0.41
N MET A 142 -18.45 -22.52 -0.07
CA MET A 142 -17.18 -22.36 0.64
C MET A 142 -17.19 -23.02 2.03
N ALA A 143 -18.31 -22.91 2.76
CA ALA A 143 -18.47 -23.55 4.06
C ALA A 143 -18.40 -25.08 3.94
N ASN A 144 -19.14 -25.64 2.99
CA ASN A 144 -19.14 -27.08 2.72
C ASN A 144 -17.76 -27.59 2.29
N ALA A 145 -17.08 -26.87 1.39
CA ALA A 145 -15.76 -27.26 0.89
C ALA A 145 -14.66 -27.18 1.97
N ALA A 146 -14.78 -26.23 2.88
CA ALA A 146 -13.82 -26.05 3.98
C ALA A 146 -14.20 -26.79 5.27
N GLY A 147 -15.30 -27.55 5.27
CA GLY A 147 -15.77 -28.34 6.42
C GLY A 147 -16.35 -27.50 7.57
N PHE A 148 -16.78 -26.27 7.29
CA PHE A 148 -17.48 -25.44 8.28
C PHE A 148 -18.97 -25.78 8.29
N SER A 149 -19.53 -25.89 9.50
CA SER A 149 -20.95 -26.15 9.73
C SER A 149 -21.85 -24.92 9.51
N ASP A 150 -21.29 -23.70 9.56
CA ASP A 150 -22.03 -22.46 9.37
C ASP A 150 -21.31 -21.54 8.36
N PRO A 151 -21.95 -21.12 7.25
CA PRO A 151 -21.39 -20.12 6.32
C PRO A 151 -21.09 -18.77 6.97
N THR A 152 -21.74 -18.47 8.10
CA THR A 152 -21.48 -17.26 8.89
C THR A 152 -20.05 -17.23 9.44
N ASP A 153 -19.47 -18.39 9.78
CA ASP A 153 -18.08 -18.49 10.26
C ASP A 153 -17.06 -18.22 9.15
N VAL A 154 -17.37 -18.65 7.92
CA VAL A 154 -16.55 -18.35 6.73
C VAL A 154 -16.53 -16.86 6.47
N ILE A 155 -17.70 -16.22 6.50
CA ILE A 155 -17.84 -14.76 6.34
C ILE A 155 -17.06 -14.03 7.43
N ALA A 156 -17.19 -14.43 8.70
CA ALA A 156 -16.46 -13.82 9.81
C ALA A 156 -14.93 -13.94 9.66
N ARG A 157 -14.42 -15.10 9.24
CA ARG A 157 -12.99 -15.31 8.96
C ARG A 157 -12.51 -14.49 7.76
N PHE A 158 -13.33 -14.36 6.71
CA PHE A 158 -13.01 -13.56 5.54
C PHE A 158 -12.91 -12.06 5.87
N ILE A 159 -13.83 -11.54 6.70
CA ILE A 159 -13.77 -10.17 7.20
C ILE A 159 -12.56 -9.97 8.08
N SER A 160 -12.34 -10.85 9.05
CA SER A 160 -11.18 -10.79 9.95
C SER A 160 -9.86 -10.77 9.16
N ARG A 161 -9.78 -11.53 8.08
CA ARG A 161 -8.66 -11.53 7.14
C ARG A 161 -8.53 -10.20 6.39
N ASN A 162 -9.61 -9.64 5.87
CA ASN A 162 -9.60 -8.36 5.17
C ASN A 162 -9.22 -7.20 6.11
N ASP A 163 -9.70 -7.23 7.35
CA ASP A 163 -9.33 -6.27 8.39
C ASP A 163 -7.85 -6.41 8.77
N ALA A 164 -7.36 -7.64 8.93
CA ALA A 164 -5.93 -7.91 9.17
C ALA A 164 -5.06 -7.42 7.99
N HIS A 165 -5.50 -7.64 6.76
CA HIS A 165 -4.82 -7.16 5.56
C HIS A 165 -4.82 -5.62 5.47
N ALA A 166 -5.95 -4.97 5.75
CA ALA A 166 -6.04 -3.52 5.79
C ALA A 166 -5.11 -2.94 6.88
N ARG A 167 -5.07 -3.56 8.06
CA ARG A 167 -4.13 -3.19 9.13
C ARG A 167 -2.68 -3.33 8.68
N LEU A 168 -2.31 -4.45 8.06
CA LEU A 168 -0.97 -4.68 7.51
C LEU A 168 -0.59 -3.64 6.46
N ILE A 169 -1.51 -3.23 5.58
CA ILE A 169 -1.26 -2.14 4.61
C ILE A 169 -0.99 -0.83 5.33
N THR A 170 -1.81 -0.45 6.30
CA THR A 170 -1.61 0.80 7.04
C THR A 170 -0.29 0.78 7.82
N GLU A 171 0.06 -0.34 8.46
CA GLU A 171 1.32 -0.50 9.19
C GLU A 171 2.54 -0.49 8.26
N ARG A 172 2.42 -1.07 7.06
CA ARG A 172 3.46 -0.95 6.02
C ARG A 172 3.65 0.52 5.62
N HIS A 173 2.58 1.27 5.42
CA HIS A 173 2.70 2.66 5.00
C HIS A 173 3.35 3.53 6.10
N THR A 174 2.96 3.34 7.37
CA THR A 174 3.56 4.08 8.49
C THR A 174 5.03 3.72 8.73
N THR A 175 5.39 2.44 8.58
CA THR A 175 6.79 2.00 8.68
C THR A 175 7.63 2.54 7.53
N GLN A 176 7.09 2.61 6.32
CA GLN A 176 7.76 3.18 5.16
C GLN A 176 7.99 4.70 5.31
N GLN A 177 6.98 5.46 5.74
CA GLN A 177 7.13 6.88 6.05
C GLN A 177 8.19 7.13 7.13
N ARG A 178 8.22 6.28 8.17
CA ARG A 178 9.22 6.37 9.23
C ARG A 178 10.64 6.09 8.71
N LEU A 179 10.78 5.16 7.78
CA LEU A 179 12.05 4.82 7.14
C LEU A 179 12.56 5.95 6.24
N GLU A 180 11.68 6.59 5.47
CA GLU A 180 12.00 7.78 4.68
C GLU A 180 12.45 8.95 5.57
N SER A 181 11.74 9.19 6.68
CA SER A 181 12.13 10.22 7.67
C SER A 181 13.50 9.94 8.29
N LEU A 182 13.79 8.69 8.67
CA LEU A 182 15.09 8.30 9.21
C LEU A 182 16.21 8.45 8.18
N ARG A 183 15.97 8.09 6.90
CA ARG A 183 16.94 8.30 5.81
C ARG A 183 17.24 9.79 5.58
N ALA A 184 16.21 10.65 5.64
CA ALA A 184 16.40 12.09 5.53
C ALA A 184 17.24 12.65 6.69
N GLN A 185 16.97 12.21 7.93
CA GLN A 185 17.78 12.58 9.10
C GLN A 185 19.22 12.11 8.97
N HIS A 186 19.42 10.87 8.50
CA HIS A 186 20.74 10.30 8.26
C HIS A 186 21.53 11.11 7.23
N LYS A 187 20.91 11.45 6.09
CA LYS A 187 21.51 12.29 5.05
C LYS A 187 21.90 13.67 5.60
N SER A 188 21.01 14.31 6.36
CA SER A 188 21.29 15.62 6.98
C SER A 188 22.45 15.56 7.98
N LEU A 189 22.56 14.49 8.78
CA LEU A 189 23.69 14.32 9.70
C LEU A 189 25.01 14.12 8.96
N PHE A 190 24.99 13.37 7.85
CA PHE A 190 26.17 13.18 7.00
C PHE A 190 26.59 14.48 6.30
N GLU A 191 25.64 15.27 5.81
CA GLU A 191 25.91 16.60 5.24
C GLU A 191 26.56 17.51 6.27
N LYS A 192 26.04 17.57 7.50
CA LYS A 192 26.65 18.33 8.61
C LYS A 192 28.05 17.83 8.96
N LEU A 193 28.27 16.51 8.97
CA LEU A 193 29.58 15.94 9.21
C LEU A 193 30.58 16.36 8.12
N ARG A 194 30.15 16.36 6.85
CA ARG A 194 30.96 16.82 5.71
C ARG A 194 31.23 18.32 5.76
N GLU A 195 30.25 19.13 6.15
CA GLU A 195 30.41 20.58 6.35
C GLU A 195 31.44 20.88 7.45
N LEU A 196 31.35 20.18 8.59
CA LEU A 196 32.30 20.32 9.70
C LEU A 196 33.71 19.86 9.33
N GLN A 197 33.83 18.79 8.53
CA GLN A 197 35.11 18.34 7.97
C GLN A 197 35.72 19.35 6.99
N HIS A 198 34.93 20.18 6.31
CA HIS A 198 35.44 21.23 5.43
C HIS A 198 35.72 22.55 6.16
N LEU A 199 35.02 22.83 7.26
CA LEU A 199 35.16 24.05 8.08
C LEU A 199 36.31 23.97 9.12
N MET A 200 37.43 23.28 8.82
CA MET A 200 38.59 23.06 9.74
C MET A 200 39.37 24.34 10.17
N ILE A 201 38.70 25.48 10.30
CA ILE A 201 39.22 26.77 10.74
C ILE A 201 39.44 26.79 12.27
N HIS A 202 38.72 25.95 13.05
CA HIS A 202 38.92 25.80 14.50
C HIS A 202 38.89 24.33 14.97
N PRO A 203 40.06 23.65 15.07
CA PRO A 203 40.13 22.19 15.32
C PRO A 203 39.53 21.76 16.66
N ALA A 204 39.63 22.58 17.71
CA ALA A 204 39.10 22.23 19.04
C ALA A 204 37.55 22.22 19.09
N GLN A 205 36.89 23.09 18.33
CA GLN A 205 35.41 23.12 18.26
C GLN A 205 34.89 22.01 17.34
N THR A 206 35.55 21.81 16.19
CA THR A 206 35.19 20.75 15.22
C THR A 206 35.33 19.35 15.82
N ASP A 207 36.38 19.08 16.60
CA ASP A 207 36.55 17.78 17.29
C ASP A 207 35.46 17.50 18.33
N SER A 208 34.98 18.52 19.03
CA SER A 208 33.92 18.37 20.03
C SER A 208 32.56 18.08 19.39
N GLU A 209 32.28 18.70 18.24
CA GLU A 209 31.05 18.52 17.49
C GLU A 209 31.05 17.18 16.72
N LEU A 210 32.20 16.78 16.15
CA LEU A 210 32.37 15.46 15.53
C LEU A 210 32.12 14.33 16.53
N LYS A 211 32.73 14.40 17.73
CA LYS A 211 32.48 13.44 18.82
C LYS A 211 31.02 13.39 19.28
N ALA A 212 30.27 14.49 19.12
CA ALA A 212 28.85 14.54 19.45
C ALA A 212 27.94 14.01 18.33
N ILE A 213 28.39 14.04 17.07
CA ILE A 213 27.62 13.65 15.88
C ILE A 213 27.84 12.17 15.50
N GLU A 214 29.05 11.64 15.61
CA GLU A 214 29.37 10.22 15.36
C GLU A 214 28.42 9.23 16.04
N PRO A 215 28.17 9.31 17.38
CA PRO A 215 27.26 8.38 18.03
C PRO A 215 25.80 8.54 17.57
N LYS A 216 25.41 9.71 17.05
CA LYS A 216 24.07 9.94 16.49
C LYS A 216 23.94 9.28 15.12
N ILE A 217 24.98 9.30 14.30
CA ILE A 217 25.02 8.59 13.01
C ILE A 217 24.92 7.08 13.24
N VAL A 218 25.76 6.51 14.11
CA VAL A 218 25.72 5.07 14.43
C VAL A 218 24.34 4.64 14.96
N ARG A 219 23.69 5.46 15.79
CA ARG A 219 22.32 5.18 16.27
C ARG A 219 21.28 5.28 15.17
N ALA A 220 21.43 6.24 14.25
CA ALA A 220 20.55 6.40 13.11
C ALA A 220 20.68 5.22 12.14
N ASP A 221 21.90 4.76 11.84
CA ASP A 221 22.16 3.57 11.03
C ASP A 221 21.52 2.32 11.63
N ALA A 222 21.78 2.06 12.92
CA ALA A 222 21.17 0.92 13.62
C ALA A 222 19.63 1.02 13.69
N ALA A 223 19.06 2.23 13.66
CA ALA A 223 17.62 2.42 13.57
C ALA A 223 17.09 2.13 12.15
N VAL A 224 17.79 2.61 11.12
CA VAL A 224 17.47 2.32 9.72
C VAL A 224 17.50 0.82 9.46
N GLU A 225 18.56 0.12 9.85
CA GLU A 225 18.66 -1.34 9.67
C GLU A 225 17.51 -2.09 10.33
N ARG A 226 17.17 -1.76 11.59
CA ARG A 226 16.05 -2.39 12.31
C ARG A 226 14.71 -2.17 11.63
N VAL A 227 14.44 -0.96 11.13
CA VAL A 227 13.18 -0.67 10.43
C VAL A 227 13.15 -1.37 9.07
N THR A 228 14.28 -1.41 8.35
CA THR A 228 14.40 -2.11 7.07
C THR A 228 14.17 -3.61 7.22
N ALA A 229 14.72 -4.23 8.27
CA ALA A 229 14.49 -5.63 8.60
C ALA A 229 13.01 -5.93 8.91
N ARG A 230 12.35 -5.04 9.68
CA ARG A 230 10.91 -5.15 9.96
C ARG A 230 10.05 -4.99 8.70
N GLU A 231 10.41 -4.06 7.82
CA GLU A 231 9.72 -3.87 6.55
C GLU A 231 9.85 -5.11 5.66
N ALA A 232 11.05 -5.69 5.56
CA ALA A 232 11.27 -6.92 4.84
C ALA A 232 10.45 -8.10 5.39
N ALA A 233 10.35 -8.22 6.73
CA ALA A 233 9.51 -9.22 7.38
C ALA A 233 8.01 -9.01 7.07
N ALA A 234 7.52 -7.78 7.10
CA ALA A 234 6.14 -7.44 6.75
C ALA A 234 5.83 -7.77 5.28
N ARG A 235 6.76 -7.47 4.34
CA ARG A 235 6.62 -7.86 2.93
C ARG A 235 6.53 -9.38 2.74
N ARG A 236 7.36 -10.15 3.46
CA ARG A 236 7.31 -11.63 3.43
C ARG A 236 5.97 -12.16 3.94
N LEU A 237 5.45 -11.59 5.03
CA LEU A 237 4.13 -11.94 5.58
C LEU A 237 3.00 -11.65 4.58
N MET A 238 3.02 -10.49 3.92
CA MET A 238 2.04 -10.15 2.88
C MET A 238 2.12 -11.11 1.69
N ALA A 239 3.33 -11.44 1.23
CA ALA A 239 3.52 -12.41 0.14
C ALA A 239 2.98 -13.80 0.53
N SER A 240 3.30 -14.28 1.74
CA SER A 240 2.78 -15.55 2.26
C SER A 240 1.26 -15.56 2.33
N ALA A 241 0.64 -14.48 2.82
CA ALA A 241 -0.82 -14.33 2.89
C ALA A 241 -1.47 -14.34 1.50
N ALA A 242 -0.84 -13.73 0.50
CA ALA A 242 -1.30 -13.74 -0.89
C ALA A 242 -1.23 -15.16 -1.51
N THR A 243 -0.11 -15.89 -1.32
CA THR A 243 -0.01 -17.29 -1.76
C THR A 243 -0.98 -18.23 -1.05
N GLY A 244 -1.22 -18.01 0.25
CA GLY A 244 -2.25 -18.75 0.98
C GLY A 244 -3.65 -18.49 0.43
N ALA A 245 -3.95 -17.25 0.03
CA ALA A 245 -5.21 -16.89 -0.60
C ALA A 245 -5.41 -17.56 -1.98
N LEU A 246 -4.35 -17.65 -2.78
CA LEU A 246 -4.40 -18.35 -4.09
C LEU A 246 -4.74 -19.83 -3.90
N ARG A 247 -4.08 -20.53 -2.96
CA ARG A 247 -4.36 -21.94 -2.68
C ARG A 247 -5.81 -22.20 -2.25
N VAL A 248 -6.41 -21.30 -1.45
CA VAL A 248 -7.83 -21.41 -1.08
C VAL A 248 -8.73 -21.15 -2.29
N GLY A 249 -8.36 -20.20 -3.16
CA GLY A 249 -9.03 -19.97 -4.43
C GLY A 249 -9.02 -21.21 -5.33
N ASP A 250 -7.89 -21.90 -5.43
CA ASP A 250 -7.75 -23.13 -6.22
C ASP A 250 -8.64 -24.26 -5.69
N VAL A 251 -8.74 -24.41 -4.36
CA VAL A 251 -9.62 -25.40 -3.71
C VAL A 251 -11.09 -25.08 -3.96
N VAL A 252 -11.48 -23.81 -3.92
CA VAL A 252 -12.86 -23.38 -4.22
C VAL A 252 -13.19 -23.54 -5.71
N ALA A 253 -12.25 -23.22 -6.60
CA ALA A 253 -12.40 -23.44 -8.05
C ALA A 253 -12.49 -24.93 -8.39
N PHE A 254 -11.82 -25.80 -7.63
CA PHE A 254 -11.95 -27.26 -7.75
C PHE A 254 -13.33 -27.74 -7.30
N ALA A 255 -13.89 -27.14 -6.24
CA ALA A 255 -15.24 -27.44 -5.76
C ALA A 255 -16.36 -26.90 -6.69
N ASP A 256 -16.08 -25.89 -7.51
CA ASP A 256 -17.01 -25.36 -8.53
C ASP A 256 -16.99 -26.14 -9.84
N ARG A 257 -16.11 -27.15 -10.00
CA ARG A 257 -16.27 -28.10 -11.10
C ARG A 257 -17.54 -28.90 -10.85
N PRO A 258 -18.45 -29.03 -11.84
CA PRO A 258 -19.53 -30.00 -11.73
C PRO A 258 -18.87 -31.34 -11.41
N ALA A 259 -19.43 -32.07 -10.43
CA ALA A 259 -18.96 -33.40 -10.10
C ALA A 259 -19.16 -34.28 -11.34
N GLU A 260 -18.19 -34.27 -12.25
CA GLU A 260 -18.11 -35.27 -13.30
C GLU A 260 -18.03 -36.59 -12.55
N PRO A 261 -18.96 -37.53 -12.78
CA PRO A 261 -18.90 -38.83 -12.16
C PRO A 261 -17.51 -39.38 -12.45
N LEU A 262 -16.73 -39.63 -11.39
CA LEU A 262 -15.40 -40.21 -11.51
C LEU A 262 -15.55 -41.49 -12.34
N LYS A 263 -15.16 -41.42 -13.61
CA LYS A 263 -15.08 -42.58 -14.48
C LYS A 263 -14.05 -43.48 -13.84
N LEU A 264 -14.53 -44.53 -13.17
CA LEU A 264 -13.69 -45.61 -12.68
C LEU A 264 -13.12 -46.32 -13.90
N ILE A 265 -11.93 -45.88 -14.32
CA ILE A 265 -11.15 -46.56 -15.34
C ILE A 265 -10.57 -47.79 -14.65
N ARG A 266 -11.03 -48.98 -15.04
CA ARG A 266 -10.42 -50.22 -14.56
C ARG A 266 -8.98 -50.31 -15.10
N ARG A 267 -8.15 -51.13 -14.46
CA ARG A 267 -6.71 -51.28 -14.77
C ARG A 267 -6.42 -51.69 -16.23
N ASP A 268 -7.42 -52.23 -16.91
CA ASP A 268 -7.53 -52.67 -18.29
C ASP A 268 -8.03 -51.59 -19.27
N GLY A 269 -8.26 -50.35 -18.81
CA GLY A 269 -8.61 -49.21 -19.65
C GLY A 269 -10.09 -49.07 -19.99
N ALA A 270 -10.94 -50.01 -19.55
CA ALA A 270 -12.38 -49.94 -19.76
C ALA A 270 -13.04 -48.91 -18.82
N VAL A 271 -13.83 -48.00 -19.39
CA VAL A 271 -14.66 -47.02 -18.66
C VAL A 271 -15.94 -47.73 -18.21
N VAL A 272 -16.14 -47.83 -16.89
CA VAL A 272 -17.40 -48.34 -16.32
C VAL A 272 -18.36 -47.17 -16.16
N GLU A 273 -19.46 -47.16 -16.92
CA GLU A 273 -20.53 -46.20 -16.69
C GLU A 273 -21.32 -46.58 -15.42
N PRO A 274 -21.69 -45.61 -14.58
CA PRO A 274 -22.49 -45.88 -13.39
C PRO A 274 -23.88 -46.37 -13.81
N ALA A 275 -24.32 -47.49 -13.24
CA ALA A 275 -25.66 -48.02 -13.46
C ALA A 275 -26.73 -47.00 -13.02
N GLN A 276 -27.73 -46.80 -13.88
CA GLN A 276 -28.92 -45.97 -13.61
C GLN A 276 -29.82 -46.62 -12.55
#